data_AF-A0A955PU59-F1
#
_entry.id   AF-A0A955PU59-F1
#
_cell.length_a   1.000
_cell.length_b   1.000
_cell.length_c   1.000
_cell.angle_alpha   90.00
_cell.angle_beta   90.00
_cell.angle_gamma   90.00
#
_symmetry.space_group_name_H-M   'P 1'
#
loop_
_entity.id
_entity.type
_entity.pdbx_description
1 polymer ?
#
loop_
_entity_poly.entity_id
_entity_poly.type
_entity_poly.pdbx_seq_one_letter_code
_entity_poly.pdbx_strand_id
1 'polypeptide(L)' 'MSKPRVLLAEDHVLVSEGLTKLLETDFTLVGTVVDGHALVQAVKKHTPDIAIIDISLPLLNGLEA' A
#
# COMPACT_ATOMS: atom_id res chain seq x y z
N MET A 1 8.01 13.98 16.32
CA MET A 1 8.50 13.47 15.02
C MET A 1 7.29 13.19 14.13
N SER A 2 7.38 13.37 12.81
CA SER A 2 6.26 13.02 11.92
C SER A 2 6.15 11.50 11.78
N LYS A 3 4.93 10.97 11.72
CA LYS A 3 4.68 9.55 11.43
C LYS A 3 5.24 9.20 10.04
N PRO A 4 5.93 8.06 9.84
CA PRO A 4 6.36 7.62 8.52
C PRO A 4 5.17 7.41 7.58
N ARG A 5 5.37 7.64 6.29
CA ARG A 5 4.36 7.53 5.24
C ARG A 5 4.31 6.10 4.70
N VAL A 6 3.15 5.47 4.77
CA VAL A 6 2.95 4.09 4.29
C VAL A 6 1.97 4.05 3.12
N LEU A 7 2.30 3.28 2.09
CA LEU A 7 1.40 2.92 1.00
C LEU A 7 1.01 1.44 1.13
N LEU A 8 -0.26 1.12 0.95
CA LEU A 8 -0.76 -0.26 0.99
C LEU A 8 -1.21 -0.72 -0.40
N ALA A 9 -0.80 -1.91 -0.83
CA ALA A 9 -1.29 -2.58 -2.03
C ALA A 9 -1.87 -3.96 -1.65
N GLU A 10 -3.19 -4.07 -1.65
CA GLU A 10 -3.96 -5.23 -1.18
C GLU A 10 -5.34 -5.23 -1.87
N ASP A 11 -5.69 -6.30 -2.57
CA ASP A 11 -6.94 -6.43 -3.31
C ASP A 11 -8.07 -7.08 -2.50
N HIS A 12 -7.76 -7.71 -1.35
CA HIS A 12 -8.76 -8.25 -0.44
C HIS A 12 -9.26 -7.19 0.55
N VAL A 13 -10.49 -6.72 0.33
CA VAL A 13 -11.13 -5.64 1.13
C VAL A 13 -11.02 -5.86 2.64
N LEU A 14 -11.33 -7.06 3.15
CA LEU A 14 -11.30 -7.34 4.59
C LEU A 14 -9.89 -7.21 5.19
N VAL A 15 -8.87 -7.67 4.45
CA VAL A 15 -7.46 -7.58 4.87
C VAL A 15 -7.00 -6.12 4.82
N SER A 16 -7.34 -5.42 3.74
CA SER A 16 -7.02 -4.00 3.53
C SER A 16 -7.59 -3.10 4.65
N GLU A 17 -8.85 -3.32 5.05
CA GLU A 17 -9.48 -2.60 6.18
C GLU A 17 -8.78 -2.90 7.51
N GLY A 18 -8.42 -4.16 7.75
CA GLY A 18 -7.71 -4.59 8.95
C GLY A 18 -6.31 -3.95 9.06
N LEU A 19 -5.54 -3.98 7.97
CA LEU A 19 -4.22 -3.36 7.89
C LEU A 19 -4.30 -1.84 8.01
N THR A 20 -5.27 -1.19 7.37
CA THR A 20 -5.48 0.26 7.48
C THR A 20 -5.65 0.69 8.93
N LYS A 21 -6.56 0.04 9.68
CA LYS A 21 -6.77 0.33 11.11
C LYS A 21 -5.53 0.11 11.96
N LEU A 22 -4.75 -0.93 11.67
CA LEU A 22 -3.50 -1.21 12.38
C LEU A 22 -2.45 -0.13 12.12
N LEU A 23 -2.31 0.32 10.86
CA LEU A 23 -1.27 1.25 10.43
C LEU A 23 -1.52 2.69 10.86
N GLU A 24 -2.77 3.15 10.95
CA GLU A 24 -3.12 4.54 11.30
C GLU A 24 -2.57 4.99 12.67
N THR A 25 -2.30 4.05 13.58
CA THR A 25 -1.75 4.33 14.92
C THR A 25 -0.33 4.90 14.85
N ASP A 26 0.53 4.32 13.99
CA ASP A 26 1.96 4.61 13.95
C ASP A 26 2.42 5.27 12.64
N PHE A 27 1.62 5.17 11.57
CA PHE A 27 1.94 5.62 10.22
C PHE A 27 0.93 6.64 9.68
N THR A 28 1.32 7.35 8.63
CA THR A 28 0.42 8.13 7.77
C THR A 28 0.14 7.32 6.51
N LEU A 29 -1.06 6.75 6.38
CA LEU A 29 -1.46 6.03 5.17
C LEU A 29 -1.66 7.04 4.02
N VAL A 30 -0.79 6.97 3.00
CA VAL A 30 -0.81 7.92 1.86
C VAL A 30 -1.63 7.42 0.68
N GLY A 31 -2.06 6.17 0.71
CA GLY A 31 -2.94 5.58 -0.28
C GLY A 31 -3.10 4.07 -0.11
N THR A 32 -4.16 3.55 -0.73
CA THR A 32 -4.41 2.12 -0.90
C THR A 32 -4.68 1.85 -2.36
N VAL A 33 -4.06 0.81 -2.90
CA VAL A 33 -4.25 0.35 -4.29
C VAL A 33 -4.55 -1.15 -4.30
N VAL A 34 -5.13 -1.63 -5.39
CA VAL A 34 -5.64 -3.01 -5.50
C VAL A 34 -5.00 -3.80 -6.65
N ASP A 35 -4.02 -3.22 -7.35
CA ASP A 35 -3.32 -3.88 -8.46
C ASP A 35 -1.90 -3.34 -8.60
N GLY A 36 -1.00 -4.13 -9.19
CA GLY A 36 0.42 -3.75 -9.28
C GLY A 36 0.71 -2.58 -10.20
N HIS A 37 -0.12 -2.33 -11.23
CA HIS A 37 0.07 -1.16 -12.08
C HIS A 37 -0.24 0.13 -11.30
N ALA A 38 -1.32 0.13 -10.53
CA ALA A 38 -1.67 1.21 -9.64
C ALA A 38 -0.60 1.43 -8.55
N LEU A 39 -0.01 0.36 -8.02
CA LEU A 39 1.11 0.42 -7.07
C LEU A 39 2.30 1.20 -7.64
N VAL A 40 2.77 0.87 -8.85
CA VAL A 40 3.90 1.56 -9.49
C VAL A 40 3.63 3.06 -9.64
N GLN A 41 2.41 3.43 -10.02
CA GLN A 41 2.04 4.85 -10.15
C GLN A 41 1.93 5.54 -8.78
N ALA A 42 1.36 4.86 -7.79
CA ALA A 42 1.17 5.39 -6.45
C ALA A 42 2.50 5.62 -5.72
N VAL A 43 3.47 4.72 -5.84
CA VAL A 43 4.82 4.90 -5.28
C VAL A 43 5.48 6.16 -5.85
N LYS A 44 5.44 6.33 -7.18
CA LYS A 44 6.01 7.52 -7.84
C LYS A 44 5.32 8.82 -7.42
N LYS A 45 4.00 8.79 -7.25
CA LYS A 45 3.19 9.95 -6.89
C LYS A 45 3.34 10.34 -5.41
N HIS A 46 3.31 9.35 -4.53
CA HIS A 46 3.21 9.59 -3.08
C HIS A 46 4.55 9.53 -2.36
N THR A 47 5.60 9.01 -3.01
CA THR A 47 6.96 8.83 -2.46
C THR A 47 6.91 8.36 -1.01
N PRO A 48 6.28 7.20 -0.73
CA PRO A 48 6.13 6.71 0.64
C PRO A 48 7.50 6.30 1.22
N ASP A 49 7.60 6.32 2.54
CA ASP A 49 8.79 5.80 3.24
C ASP A 49 8.79 4.27 3.22
N ILE A 50 7.59 3.66 3.27
CA ILE A 50 7.37 2.22 3.30
C ILE A 50 6.20 1.86 2.37
N ALA A 51 6.32 0.77 1.63
CA ALA A 51 5.22 0.13 0.92
C ALA A 51 4.95 -1.26 1.49
N ILE A 52 3.70 -1.58 1.77
CA ILE A 52 3.22 -2.92 2.12
C ILE A 52 2.49 -3.46 0.91
N ILE A 53 2.98 -4.56 0.36
CA ILE A 53 2.60 -5.04 -0.96
C ILE A 53 2.21 -6.52 -0.83
N ASP A 54 0.97 -6.85 -1.22
CA ASP A 54 0.59 -8.24 -1.46
C ASP A 54 1.32 -8.76 -2.71
N ILE A 55 1.85 -9.98 -2.61
CA ILE A 55 2.49 -10.66 -3.73
C ILE A 55 1.45 -11.00 -4.81
N SER A 56 0.22 -11.33 -4.42
CA SER A 56 -0.80 -11.88 -5.32
C SER A 56 -1.63 -10.84 -6.06
N LEU A 57 -1.14 -9.59 -6.16
CA LEU A 57 -1.85 -8.51 -6.82
C LEU A 57 -2.22 -8.83 -8.29
N PRO A 58 -3.41 -8.42 -8.75
CA PRO A 58 -3.85 -8.59 -10.13
C PRO A 58 -3.09 -7.67 -11.08
N LEU A 59 -3.14 -8.02 -12.38
CA LEU A 59 -2.55 -7.30 -13.53
C LEU A 59 -1.01 -7.25 -13.58
N LEU A 60 -0.36 -6.92 -12.48
CA LEU A 60 1.08 -7.00 -12.24
C LEU A 60 1.26 -7.47 -10.79
N ASN A 61 1.99 -8.56 -10.59
CA ASN A 61 2.14 -9.12 -9.24
C ASN A 61 3.06 -8.23 -8.38
N GLY A 62 2.97 -8.36 -7.06
CA GLY A 62 3.70 -7.50 -6.12
C GLY A 62 5.21 -7.69 -6.10
N LEU A 63 5.74 -8.76 -6.69
CA LEU A 63 7.19 -8.99 -6.81
C LEU A 63 7.78 -8.35 -8.08
N GLU A 64 6.97 -8.19 -9.12
CA GLU A 64 7.36 -7.57 -10.39
C GLU A 64 7.12 -6.05 -10.44
N ALA A 65 6.18 -5.56 -9.63
CA ALA A 65 5.87 -4.14 -9.47
C ALA A 65 6.99 -3.34 -8.80
#